data_AF-A0A3M1A267-F1
#
_entry.id   AF-A0A3M1A267-F1
#
_cell.length_a   1.000
_cell.length_b   1.000
_cell.length_c   1.000
_cell.angle_alpha   90.00
_cell.angle_beta   90.00
_cell.angle_gamma   90.00
#
_symmetry.space_group_name_H-M   'P 1'
#
loop_
_entity.id
_entity.type
_entity.pdbx_description
1 polymer ?
#
loop_
_entity_poly.entity_id
_entity_poly.type
_entity_poly.pdbx_seq_one_letter_code
_entity_poly.pdbx_strand_id
1 'polypeptide(L)' 'MPEIQDFDPDVYFGIAAENLLRNFGERALYYAEEALKKMRALGDDDGFDMWLGIQRQMIERVRRTHIPEGATIH' A
#
# COMPACT_ATOMS: atom_id res chain seq x y z
N MET A 1 -16.97 -27.94 -9.46
CA MET A 1 -16.52 -27.12 -8.31
C MET A 1 -16.12 -25.77 -8.87
N PRO A 2 -16.57 -24.63 -8.32
CA PRO A 2 -16.06 -23.34 -8.78
C PRO A 2 -14.58 -23.24 -8.37
N GLU A 3 -13.73 -22.78 -9.27
CA GLU A 3 -12.34 -22.44 -8.97
C GLU A 3 -12.34 -21.35 -7.89
N ILE A 4 -11.82 -21.67 -6.71
CA ILE A 4 -11.48 -20.65 -5.73
C ILE A 4 -10.32 -19.90 -6.37
N GLN A 5 -10.59 -18.68 -6.86
CA GLN A 5 -9.52 -17.77 -7.24
C GLN A 5 -8.70 -17.54 -5.98
N ASP A 6 -7.48 -18.06 -5.92
CA ASP A 6 -6.57 -17.86 -4.80
C ASP A 6 -6.41 -16.35 -4.59
N PHE A 7 -6.94 -15.85 -3.47
CA PHE A 7 -6.78 -14.46 -3.10
C PHE A 7 -5.32 -14.25 -2.70
N ASP A 8 -4.59 -13.53 -3.54
CA ASP A 8 -3.25 -13.04 -3.21
C ASP A 8 -3.36 -11.62 -2.62
N PRO A 9 -3.16 -11.46 -1.30
CA PRO A 9 -3.24 -10.17 -0.64
C PRO A 9 -2.22 -9.16 -1.19
N ASP A 10 -1.04 -9.60 -1.60
CA ASP A 10 0.02 -8.71 -2.08
C ASP A 10 -0.34 -8.08 -3.42
N VAL A 11 -0.96 -8.86 -4.32
CA VAL A 11 -1.49 -8.35 -5.59
C VAL A 11 -2.58 -7.32 -5.32
N TYR A 12 -3.52 -7.63 -4.42
CA TYR A 12 -4.60 -6.72 -4.05
C TYR A 12 -4.07 -5.41 -3.44
N PHE A 13 -3.14 -5.49 -2.48
CA PHE A 13 -2.54 -4.32 -1.85
C PHE A 13 -1.75 -3.49 -2.87
N GLY A 14 -1.10 -4.14 -3.83
CA GLY A 14 -0.41 -3.47 -4.92
C GLY A 14 -1.35 -2.61 -5.78
N ILE A 15 -2.50 -3.17 -6.17
CA ILE A 15 -3.54 -2.46 -6.95
C ILE A 15 -4.13 -1.30 -6.14
N ALA A 16 -4.43 -1.50 -4.87
CA ALA A 16 -4.95 -0.46 -3.99
C ALA A 16 -3.92 0.69 -3.82
N ALA A 17 -2.66 0.35 -3.59
CA ALA A 17 -1.57 1.32 -3.46
C ALA A 17 -1.40 2.17 -4.73
N GLU A 18 -1.42 1.53 -5.91
CA GLU A 18 -1.33 2.22 -7.20
C GLU A 18 -2.49 3.20 -7.40
N ASN A 19 -3.72 2.76 -7.17
CA ASN A 19 -4.90 3.61 -7.31
C ASN A 19 -4.86 4.81 -6.36
N LEU A 20 -4.44 4.59 -5.10
CA LEU A 20 -4.32 5.67 -4.11
C LEU A 20 -3.23 6.67 -4.50
N LEU A 21 -2.06 6.20 -4.94
CA LEU A 21 -0.99 7.08 -5.44
C LEU A 21 -1.43 7.87 -6.67
N ARG A 22 -2.12 7.23 -7.63
CA ARG A 22 -2.63 7.89 -8.84
C ARG A 22 -3.64 8.99 -8.52
N ASN A 23 -4.53 8.76 -7.55
CA ASN A 23 -5.61 9.69 -7.23
C ASN A 23 -5.19 10.80 -6.26
N PHE A 24 -4.24 10.54 -5.35
CA PHE A 24 -3.90 11.43 -4.25
C PHE A 24 -2.44 11.90 -4.23
N GLY A 25 -1.57 11.34 -5.08
CA GLY A 25 -0.15 11.67 -5.12
C GLY A 25 0.53 11.46 -3.77
N GLU A 26 1.36 12.42 -3.35
CA GLU A 26 2.08 12.39 -2.07
C GLU A 26 1.16 12.29 -0.85
N ARG A 27 -0.09 12.77 -0.95
CA ARG A 27 -1.07 12.71 0.15
C ARG A 27 -1.58 11.29 0.41
N ALA A 28 -1.36 10.34 -0.51
CA ALA A 28 -1.78 8.96 -0.33
C ALA A 28 -1.17 8.32 0.93
N LEU A 29 0.11 8.60 1.22
CA LEU A 29 0.78 8.08 2.42
C LEU A 29 0.18 8.65 3.71
N TYR A 30 -0.17 9.94 3.71
CA TYR A 30 -0.87 10.55 4.84
C TYR A 30 -2.22 9.88 5.09
N TYR A 31 -3.02 9.64 4.04
CA TYR A 31 -4.31 8.97 4.22
C TYR A 31 -4.18 7.52 4.68
N ALA A 32 -3.17 6.79 4.21
CA ALA A 32 -2.89 5.45 4.71
C ALA A 32 -2.51 5.46 6.20
N GLU A 33 -1.73 6.47 6.64
CA GLU A 33 -1.40 6.64 8.06
C GLU A 33 -2.64 6.95 8.92
N GLU A 34 -3.51 7.85 8.45
CA GLU A 34 -4.77 8.16 9.15
C GLU A 34 -5.70 6.94 9.21
N ALA A 35 -5.74 6.12 8.17
CA ALA A 35 -6.48 4.86 8.18
C ALA A 35 -5.92 3.88 9.24
N LEU A 36 -4.59 3.73 9.33
CA LEU A 36 -3.95 2.90 10.35
C LEU A 36 -4.29 3.36 11.78
N LYS A 37 -4.22 4.67 12.03
CA LYS A 37 -4.63 5.26 13.33
C LYS A 37 -6.09 4.94 13.65
N LYS A 38 -6.96 5.05 12.65
CA LYS A 38 -8.39 4.74 12.79
C LYS A 38 -8.63 3.26 13.09
N MET A 39 -7.98 2.34 12.37
CA MET A 39 -8.14 0.89 12.62
C MET A 39 -7.68 0.50 14.02
N ARG A 40 -6.51 1.03 14.45
CA ARG A 40 -6.03 0.85 15.82
C ARG A 40 -7.01 1.39 16.86
N ALA A 41 -7.60 2.57 16.63
CA ALA A 41 -8.58 3.15 17.56
C ALA A 41 -9.88 2.34 17.65
N LEU A 42 -10.24 1.63 16.58
CA LEU A 42 -11.41 0.76 16.51
C LEU A 42 -11.13 -0.66 17.04
N GLY A 43 -9.86 -1.04 17.24
CA GLY A 43 -9.49 -2.42 17.54
C GLY A 43 -9.72 -3.39 16.37
N ASP A 44 -9.66 -2.87 15.14
CA ASP A 44 -9.83 -3.64 13.90
C ASP A 44 -8.45 -4.12 13.41
N ASP A 45 -8.02 -5.29 13.88
CA ASP A 45 -6.71 -5.86 13.56
C ASP A 45 -6.59 -6.27 12.09
N ASP A 46 -7.65 -6.86 11.51
CA ASP A 46 -7.68 -7.26 10.09
C ASP A 46 -7.61 -6.03 9.18
N GLY A 47 -8.38 -4.99 9.50
CA GLY A 47 -8.34 -3.71 8.80
C GLY A 47 -6.97 -3.04 8.94
N PHE A 48 -6.35 -3.12 10.11
CA PHE A 48 -5.01 -2.59 10.35
C PHE A 48 -3.96 -3.28 9.47
N ASP A 49 -3.96 -4.62 9.43
CA ASP A 49 -3.01 -5.40 8.63
C ASP A 49 -3.18 -5.14 7.13
N MET A 50 -4.42 -5.01 6.67
CA MET A 50 -4.72 -4.61 5.28
C MET A 50 -4.12 -3.24 4.95
N TRP A 51 -4.42 -2.21 5.76
CA TRP A 51 -3.89 -0.86 5.53
C TRP A 51 -2.36 -0.80 5.65
N LEU A 52 -1.77 -1.63 6.51
CA LEU A 52 -0.32 -1.75 6.65
C LEU A 52 0.31 -2.35 5.40
N GLY A 53 -0.28 -3.40 4.83
CA GLY A 53 0.13 -3.99 3.56
C GLY A 53 0.08 -2.97 2.42
N ILE A 54 -1.01 -2.23 2.31
CA ILE A 54 -1.18 -1.16 1.31
C ILE A 54 -0.11 -0.06 1.49
N GLN A 55 0.12 0.41 2.71
CA GLN A 55 1.13 1.45 2.98
C GLN A 55 2.54 0.99 2.60
N ARG A 56 2.91 -0.28 2.91
CA ARG A 56 4.19 -0.86 2.50
C ARG A 56 4.35 -0.86 0.97
N GLN A 57 3.32 -1.28 0.25
CA GLN A 57 3.28 -1.27 -1.21
C GLN A 57 3.42 0.15 -1.80
N MET A 58 2.88 1.17 -1.14
CA MET A 58 3.08 2.58 -1.53
C MET A 58 4.54 3.03 -1.33
N ILE A 59 5.12 2.78 -0.15
CA ILE A 59 6.48 3.19 0.18
C ILE A 59 7.49 2.57 -0.79
N GLU A 60 7.34 1.28 -1.08
CA GLU A 60 8.19 0.56 -2.04
C GLU A 60 8.14 1.20 -3.43
N ARG A 61 6.94 1.58 -3.90
CA ARG A 61 6.77 2.25 -5.20
C ARG A 61 7.39 3.64 -5.21
N VAL A 62 7.08 4.46 -4.20
CA VAL A 62 7.64 5.83 -4.10
C VAL A 62 9.17 5.79 -4.07
N ARG A 63 9.76 4.83 -3.34
CA ARG A 63 11.22 4.60 -3.34
C ARG A 63 11.74 4.28 -4.75
N ARG A 64 11.09 3.37 -5.48
CA ARG A 64 11.48 3.02 -6.86
C ARG A 64 11.37 4.21 -7.81
N THR A 65 10.35 5.05 -7.67
CA THR A 65 10.18 6.26 -8.50
C THR A 65 11.22 7.35 -8.18
N HIS A 66 11.74 7.38 -6.95
CA HIS A 66 12.74 8.38 -6.52
C HIS A 66 14.20 7.95 -6.71
N ILE A 67 14.48 6.67 -7.01
CA ILE A 67 15.80 6.25 -7.48
C ILE A 67 15.81 6.54 -8.99
N PRO A 68 16.58 7.53 -9.47
CA PRO A 68 16.70 7.76 -10.91
C PRO A 68 17.26 6.49 -11.55
N GLU A 69 16.65 6.03 -12.64
CA GLU A 69 17.27 5.03 -13.52
C GLU A 69 18.66 5.54 -13.92
N GLY A 70 19.72 4.98 -13.31
CA GLY A 70 21.11 5.38 -13.56
C GLY A 70 21.92 5.89 -12.37
N ALA A 71 21.37 5.96 -11.16
CA ALA A 71 22.17 6.29 -9.97
C ALA A 71 22.97 5.05 -9.49
N THR A 72 24.15 4.84 -10.08
CA THR A 72 25.17 3.94 -9.53
C THR A 72 25.69 4.56 -8.24
N ILE A 73 25.38 3.93 -7.09
CA ILE A 73 26.08 4.23 -5.84
C ILE A 73 27.42 3.50 -5.89
N HIS A 74 28.51 4.26 -6.04
CA HIS A 74 29.88 3.78 -5.91
C HIS A 74 30.33 3.73 -4.45
#